data_AF-A0A9P9L5S6-F1
#
_entry.id   AF-A0A9P9L5S6-F1
#
_cell.length_a   1.000
_cell.length_b   1.000
_cell.length_c   1.000
_cell.angle_alpha   90.00
_cell.angle_beta   90.00
_cell.angle_gamma   90.00
#
_symmetry.space_group_name_H-M   'P 1'
#
loop_
_entity.id
_entity.type
_entity.pdbx_description
1 polymer ?
#
loop_
_entity_poly.entity_id
_entity_poly.type
_entity_poly.pdbx_seq_one_letter_code
_entity_poly.pdbx_strand_id
1 'polypeptide(L)' 'MARLSGLQKEVLALYRNCLRESRKKPQATRPHFENFARNEFARNLKIDKREFAAIEFLLRKGRRQLEVYASPGIKDVR' A
#
# COMPACT_ATOMS: atom_id res chain seq x y z
N MET A 1 21.38 11.54 5.88
CA MET A 1 20.46 10.53 5.30
C MET A 1 20.69 10.46 3.81
N ALA A 2 20.82 9.26 3.23
CA ALA A 2 20.92 9.11 1.78
C ALA A 2 19.61 9.54 1.09
N ARG A 3 19.73 10.19 -0.08
CA ARG A 3 18.56 10.61 -0.88
C ARG A 3 17.82 9.38 -1.39
N LEU A 4 16.51 9.30 -1.13
CA LEU A 4 15.66 8.25 -1.68
C LEU A 4 15.52 8.39 -3.21
N SER A 5 15.60 7.27 -3.91
CA SER A 5 15.28 7.17 -5.34
C SER A 5 13.81 7.50 -5.62
N GLY A 6 13.48 7.79 -6.88
CA GLY A 6 12.09 8.00 -7.30
C GLY A 6 11.19 6.82 -6.93
N LEU A 7 11.66 5.60 -7.22
CA LEU A 7 10.92 4.37 -6.93
C LEU A 7 10.67 4.18 -5.42
N GLN A 8 11.67 4.44 -4.58
CA GLN A 8 11.49 4.38 -3.12
C GLN A 8 10.46 5.40 -2.62
N LYS A 9 10.45 6.61 -3.19
CA LYS A 9 9.43 7.62 -2.87
C LYS A 9 8.03 7.15 -3.29
N GLU A 10 7.91 6.47 -4.43
CA GLU A 10 6.65 5.91 -4.89
C GLU A 10 6.11 4.81 -3.95
N VAL A 11 6.98 3.93 -3.45
CA VAL A 11 6.61 2.91 -2.44
C VAL A 11 6.05 3.58 -1.18
N LEU A 12 6.72 4.61 -0.67
CA LEU A 12 6.25 5.35 0.51
C LEU A 12 4.98 6.16 0.22
N ALA A 13 4.82 6.68 -1.00
CA ALA A 13 3.60 7.37 -1.41
C ALA A 13 2.41 6.41 -1.45
N LEU A 14 2.59 5.21 -2.04
CA LEU A 14 1.56 4.19 -2.09
C LEU A 14 1.11 3.78 -0.68
N TYR A 15 2.06 3.47 0.22
CA TYR A 15 1.73 3.11 1.60
C TYR A 15 0.92 4.20 2.32
N ARG A 16 1.35 5.46 2.21
CA ARG A 16 0.63 6.60 2.80
C ARG A 16 -0.77 6.75 2.20
N ASN A 17 -0.94 6.51 0.90
CA ASN A 17 -2.24 6.56 0.24
C ASN A 17 -3.16 5.46 0.75
N CYS A 18 -2.67 4.22 0.94
CA CYS A 18 -3.47 3.16 1.57
C CYS A 18 -4.01 3.58 2.94
N LEU A 19 -3.17 4.19 3.79
CA LEU A 19 -3.61 4.67 5.11
C LEU A 19 -4.58 5.86 5.02
N ARG A 20 -4.43 6.74 4.02
CA ARG A 20 -5.38 7.85 3.79
C ARG A 20 -6.74 7.36 3.33
N GLU A 21 -6.79 6.43 2.38
CA GLU A 21 -8.04 5.85 1.91
C GLU A 21 -8.74 5.03 3.00
N SER A 22 -7.97 4.36 3.87
CA SER A 22 -8.51 3.66 5.04
C SER A 22 -9.28 4.60 5.99
N ARG A 23 -8.90 5.88 6.08
CA ARG A 23 -9.63 6.85 6.92
C ARG A 23 -11.03 7.18 6.42
N LYS A 24 -11.30 6.98 5.12
CA LYS A 24 -12.64 7.15 4.53
C LYS A 24 -13.57 5.97 4.82
N LYS A 25 -13.04 4.85 5.33
CA LYS A 25 -13.82 3.67 5.70
C LYS A 25 -14.45 3.81 7.09
N PRO A 26 -15.52 3.04 7.38
CA PRO A 26 -16.14 3.03 8.71
C PRO A 26 -15.11 2.79 9.81
N GLN A 27 -15.26 3.46 10.94
CA GLN A 27 -14.30 3.37 12.05
C GLN A 27 -14.12 1.94 12.56
N ALA A 28 -15.19 1.15 12.55
CA ALA A 28 -15.17 -0.25 13.00
C ALA A 28 -14.30 -1.16 12.12
N THR A 29 -14.25 -0.92 10.80
CA THR A 29 -13.54 -1.77 9.83
C THR A 29 -12.21 -1.18 9.38
N ARG A 30 -11.96 0.11 9.63
CA ARG A 30 -10.69 0.79 9.34
C ARG A 30 -9.44 -0.01 9.78
N PRO A 31 -9.38 -0.60 10.99
CA PRO A 31 -8.22 -1.38 11.41
C PRO A 31 -7.91 -2.55 10.47
N HIS A 32 -8.91 -3.17 9.83
CA HIS A 32 -8.70 -4.26 8.88
C HIS A 32 -7.95 -3.77 7.64
N PHE A 33 -8.31 -2.62 7.09
CA PHE A 33 -7.61 -2.01 5.95
C PHE A 33 -6.18 -1.61 6.30
N GLU A 34 -5.97 -1.01 7.48
CA GLU A 34 -4.63 -0.62 7.94
C GLU A 34 -3.73 -1.85 8.15
N ASN A 35 -4.25 -2.90 8.78
CA ASN A 35 -3.54 -4.16 8.99
C ASN A 35 -3.25 -4.87 7.67
N PHE A 36 -4.21 -4.89 6.74
CA PHE A 36 -4.01 -5.44 5.40
C PHE A 36 -2.84 -4.75 4.70
N ALA A 37 -2.83 -3.40 4.66
CA ALA A 37 -1.74 -2.64 4.08
C ALA A 37 -0.40 -2.91 4.78
N ARG A 38 -0.36 -2.89 6.12
CA ARG A 38 0.86 -3.18 6.89
C ARG A 38 1.41 -4.57 6.57
N ASN A 39 0.55 -5.59 6.54
CA ASN A 39 0.94 -6.97 6.30
C ASN A 39 1.43 -7.20 4.87
N GLU A 40 0.79 -6.59 3.87
CA GLU A 40 1.26 -6.64 2.46
C GLU A 40 2.66 -6.01 2.31
N PHE A 41 2.89 -4.83 2.90
CA PHE A 41 4.21 -4.19 2.83
C PHE A 41 5.27 -4.96 3.64
N ALA A 42 4.92 -5.45 4.84
CA ALA A 42 5.80 -6.23 5.70
C ALA A 42 6.32 -7.51 5.01
N ARG A 43 5.45 -8.21 4.27
CA ARG A 43 5.80 -9.41 3.50
C ARG A 43 6.89 -9.16 2.44
N ASN A 44 6.98 -7.92 1.94
CA ASN A 44 7.89 -7.55 0.86
C ASN A 44 9.13 -6.76 1.34
N LEU A 45 9.33 -6.58 2.65
CA LEU A 45 10.46 -5.82 3.20
C LEU A 45 11.83 -6.42 2.89
N LYS A 46 11.88 -7.73 2.60
CA LYS A 46 13.13 -8.45 2.32
C LYS A 46 13.61 -8.33 0.87
N ILE A 47 12.79 -7.74 -0.02
CA ILE A 47 13.16 -7.55 -1.44
C ILE A 47 14.34 -6.56 -1.50
N ASP A 48 15.38 -6.92 -2.27
CA ASP A 48 16.51 -6.01 -2.44
C ASP A 48 16.06 -4.74 -3.18
N LYS A 49 16.55 -3.58 -2.73
CA LYS A 49 16.26 -2.27 -3.36
C LYS A 49 16.69 -2.17 -4.83
N ARG A 50 17.52 -3.10 -5.32
CA ARG A 50 17.99 -3.21 -6.71
C ARG A 50 17.08 -4.10 -7.57
N GLU A 51 16.12 -4.82 -6.98
CA GLU A 51 15.13 -5.60 -7.73
C GLU A 51 14.02 -4.69 -8.30
N PHE A 52 14.42 -3.78 -9.20
CA PHE A 52 13.54 -2.75 -9.74
C PHE A 52 12.27 -3.33 -10.38
N ALA A 53 12.39 -4.39 -11.19
CA ALA A 53 11.27 -5.03 -11.86
C ALA A 53 10.24 -5.61 -10.87
N ALA A 54 10.70 -6.24 -9.78
CA ALA A 54 9.82 -6.77 -8.74
C ALA A 54 9.09 -5.65 -7.99
N ILE A 55 9.81 -4.59 -7.63
CA ILE A 55 9.24 -3.42 -6.94
C ILE A 55 8.21 -2.72 -7.83
N GLU A 56 8.50 -2.52 -9.11
CA GLU A 56 7.57 -1.91 -10.06
C GLU A 56 6.31 -2.76 -10.28
N PHE A 57 6.46 -4.08 -10.36
CA PHE A 57 5.34 -5.00 -10.43
C PHE A 57 4.44 -4.87 -9.19
N LEU A 58 5.03 -4.87 -7.99
CA LEU A 58 4.30 -4.73 -6.73
C LEU A 58 3.64 -3.35 -6.60
N LEU A 59 4.28 -2.28 -7.04
CA LEU A 59 3.70 -0.95 -7.09
C LEU A 59 2.47 -0.90 -8.00
N ARG A 60 2.55 -1.46 -9.21
CA ARG A 60 1.40 -1.54 -10.12
C ARG A 60 0.27 -2.37 -9.53
N LYS A 61 0.58 -3.52 -8.94
CA LYS A 61 -0.40 -4.38 -8.25
C LYS A 61 -1.08 -3.63 -7.10
N GLY A 62 -0.30 -2.99 -6.23
CA GLY A 62 -0.82 -2.28 -5.07
C GLY A 62 -1.66 -1.05 -5.43
N ARG A 63 -1.32 -0.32 -6.51
CA ARG A 63 -2.15 0.77 -7.04
C ARG A 63 -3.52 0.27 -7.48
N ARG A 64 -3.58 -0.83 -8.25
CA ARG A 64 -4.85 -1.45 -8.68
C ARG A 64 -5.68 -1.91 -7.47
N GLN A 65 -5.05 -2.54 -6.48
CA GLN A 65 -5.74 -2.94 -5.24
C GLN A 65 -6.29 -1.73 -4.49
N LEU A 66 -5.51 -0.65 -4.39
CA LEU A 66 -5.96 0.58 -3.74
C LEU A 66 -7.15 1.20 -4.46
N GLU A 67 -7.15 1.26 -5.79
CA GLU A 67 -8.28 1.76 -6.59
C GLU A 67 -9.56 0.97 -6.29
N VAL A 68 -9.48 -0.36 -6.25
CA VAL A 68 -10.61 -1.23 -5.92
C VAL A 68 -11.09 -0.96 -4.49
N TYR A 69 -10.19 -1.04 -3.50
CA TYR A 69 -10.55 -0.90 -2.09
C TYR A 69 -10.94 0.52 -1.70
N ALA A 70 -10.56 1.55 -2.45
CA ALA A 70 -11.00 2.92 -2.24
C ALA A 70 -12.50 3.11 -2.57
N SER A 71 -13.09 2.24 -3.40
CA SER A 71 -14.50 2.32 -3.78
C SER A 71 -15.42 2.41 -2.55
N PRO A 72 -16.37 3.37 -2.50
CA PRO A 72 -17.29 3.53 -1.36
C PRO A 72 -18.13 2.29 -1.06
N GLY A 73 -18.36 1.43 -2.06
CA GLY A 73 -19.11 0.17 -1.91
C GLY A 73 -18.38 -0.89 -1.08
N ILE A 74 -17.04 -0.83 -1.02
CA ILE A 74 -16.25 -1.77 -0.22
C ILE A 74 -16.09 -1.20 1.19
N LYS A 75 -16.73 -1.86 2.16
CA LYS A 75 -16.76 -1.41 3.56
C LYS A 75 -15.82 -2.20 4.47
N ASP A 76 -15.35 -3.37 4.04
CA ASP A 76 -14.42 -4.21 4.79
C ASP A 76 -13.53 -5.06 3.86
N VAL A 77 -12.41 -5.58 4.37
CA VAL A 77 -11.40 -6.40 3.66
C VAL A 77 -11.00 -7.66 4.44
N ARG A 78 -11.92 -8.21 5.24
CA ARG A 78 -11.73 -9.45 5.99
C ARG A 78 -11.91 -10.69 5.13
#